data_AF-F0SAD2-F1
#
_entry.id   AF-F0SAD2-F1
#
_cell.length_a   1.000
_cell.length_b   1.000
_cell.length_c   1.000
_cell.angle_alpha   90.00
_cell.angle_beta   90.00
_cell.angle_gamma   90.00
#
_symmetry.space_group_name_H-M   'P 1'
#
loop_
_entity.id
_entity.type
_entity.pdbx_description
1 polymer ?
#
loop_
_entity_poly.entity_id
_entity_poly.type
_entity_poly.pdbx_seq_one_letter_code
_entity_poly.pdbx_strand_id
1 'polypeptide(L)'
;MERIIKNTFTKEISTAVFNDWSLNFTVERDATKVLSVQVTGQTAQSYFNAHRNEAGNVSVSFSGQGGYDNVLANAVTEEINLIVAQPVVEA
;
A
#
# COMPACT_ATOMS: atom_id res chain seq x y z
N MET A 1 5.91 -31.50 -21.48
CA MET A 1 5.96 -30.91 -20.12
C MET A 1 4.74 -30.03 -19.99
N GLU A 2 3.79 -30.39 -19.14
CA GLU A 2 2.61 -29.56 -18.87
C GLU A 2 2.89 -28.65 -17.68
N ARG A 3 2.62 -27.35 -17.84
CA ARG A 3 2.71 -26.36 -16.77
C ARG A 3 1.30 -26.13 -16.22
N ILE A 4 1.13 -26.36 -14.92
CA ILE A 4 -0.09 -25.98 -14.20
C ILE A 4 0.17 -24.63 -13.53
N ILE A 5 -0.63 -23.62 -13.88
CA ILE A 5 -0.61 -22.30 -13.23
C ILE A 5 -1.80 -22.27 -12.27
N LYS A 6 -1.53 -22.07 -10.97
CA LYS A 6 -2.56 -21.74 -9.97
C LYS A 6 -2.34 -20.28 -9.56
N ASN A 7 -3.38 -19.46 -9.67
CA ASN A 7 -3.35 -18.12 -9.12
C ASN A 7 -3.61 -18.21 -7.61
N THR A 8 -2.61 -17.89 -6.79
CA THR A 8 -2.66 -18.04 -5.33
C THR A 8 -2.68 -16.71 -4.58
N PHE A 9 -2.75 -15.60 -5.33
CA PHE A 9 -2.75 -14.26 -4.75
C PHE A 9 -3.84 -13.38 -5.37
N THR A 10 -4.37 -12.50 -4.54
CA THR A 10 -5.33 -11.47 -4.91
C THR A 10 -4.65 -10.11 -4.84
N LYS A 11 -4.94 -9.28 -5.85
CA LYS A 11 -4.51 -7.89 -5.90
C LYS A 11 -5.72 -6.97 -5.78
N GLU A 12 -5.78 -6.22 -4.70
CA GLU A 12 -6.79 -5.20 -4.46
C GLU A 12 -6.21 -3.82 -4.76
N ILE A 13 -6.96 -2.99 -5.48
CA ILE A 13 -6.59 -1.60 -5.74
C ILE A 13 -7.69 -0.71 -5.19
N SER A 14 -7.32 0.24 -4.34
CA SER A 14 -8.23 1.24 -3.76
C SER A 14 -7.61 2.63 -3.80
N THR A 15 -8.43 3.67 -3.64
CA THR A 15 -7.98 5.06 -3.68
C THR A 15 -8.53 5.84 -2.50
N ALA A 16 -7.79 6.85 -2.06
CA ALA A 16 -8.21 7.78 -1.02
C ALA A 16 -7.69 9.20 -1.32
N VAL A 17 -8.28 10.19 -0.67
CA VAL A 17 -7.77 11.56 -0.67
C VAL A 17 -7.49 11.98 0.76
N PHE A 18 -6.29 12.51 1.01
CA PHE A 18 -5.85 12.99 2.32
C PHE A 18 -5.05 14.27 2.18
N ASN A 19 -5.53 15.40 2.72
CA ASN A 19 -4.85 16.70 2.65
C ASN A 19 -4.28 17.01 1.25
N ASP A 20 -5.14 16.99 0.23
CA ASP A 20 -4.81 17.20 -1.19
C ASP A 20 -3.91 16.14 -1.85
N TRP A 21 -3.50 15.10 -1.12
CA TRP A 21 -2.86 13.92 -1.69
C TRP A 21 -3.89 12.97 -2.28
N SER A 22 -3.78 12.69 -3.57
CA SER A 22 -4.48 11.57 -4.20
C SER A 22 -3.66 10.31 -4.01
N LEU A 23 -4.16 9.36 -3.22
CA LEU A 23 -3.49 8.12 -2.85
C LEU A 23 -4.08 6.92 -3.62
N ASN A 24 -3.22 6.02 -4.06
CA ASN A 24 -3.57 4.72 -4.61
C ASN A 24 -2.90 3.62 -3.78
N PHE A 25 -3.71 2.72 -3.25
CA PHE A 25 -3.29 1.55 -2.50
C PHE A 25 -3.36 0.35 -3.42
N THR A 26 -2.33 -0.47 -3.37
CA THR A 26 -2.26 -1.76 -4.01
C THR A 26 -1.88 -2.77 -2.94
N VAL A 27 -2.80 -3.69 -2.64
CA VAL A 27 -2.62 -4.72 -1.63
C VAL A 27 -2.52 -6.07 -2.32
N GLU A 28 -1.44 -6.79 -2.06
CA GLU A 28 -1.29 -8.18 -2.51
C GLU A 28 -1.45 -9.10 -1.31
N ARG A 29 -2.35 -10.08 -1.43
CA ARG A 29 -2.67 -11.04 -0.38
C ARG A 29 -2.62 -12.46 -0.94
N ASP A 30 -2.24 -13.43 -0.12
CA ASP A 30 -2.58 -14.84 -0.35
C ASP A 30 -3.85 -15.20 0.45
N ALA A 31 -4.23 -16.48 0.46
CA ALA A 31 -5.41 -16.96 1.18
C ALA A 31 -5.35 -16.78 2.71
N THR A 32 -4.18 -16.47 3.28
CA THR A 32 -3.92 -16.45 4.71
C THR A 32 -3.46 -15.11 5.25
N LYS A 33 -2.81 -14.27 4.42
CA LYS A 33 -2.17 -13.03 4.88
C LYS A 33 -1.95 -12.01 3.77
N VAL A 34 -1.65 -10.78 4.19
CA VAL A 34 -1.11 -9.72 3.33
C VAL A 34 0.37 -9.94 3.07
N LEU A 35 0.73 -10.04 1.80
CA LEU A 35 2.12 -10.17 1.33
C LEU A 35 2.76 -8.80 1.18
N SER A 36 2.08 -7.86 0.55
CA SER A 36 2.60 -6.51 0.33
C SER A 36 1.50 -5.45 0.33
N VAL A 37 1.87 -4.25 0.73
CA VAL A 37 1.05 -3.04 0.55
C VAL A 37 1.91 -2.00 -0.10
N GLN A 38 1.50 -1.51 -1.26
CA GLN A 38 2.11 -0.38 -1.94
C GLN A 38 1.13 0.78 -1.91
N VAL A 39 1.61 1.95 -1.51
CA VAL A 39 0.85 3.20 -1.56
C VAL A 39 1.63 4.17 -2.43
N THR A 40 0.99 4.70 -3.46
CA THR A 40 1.51 5.83 -4.23
C THR A 40 0.62 7.02 -4.01
N GLY A 41 1.21 8.20 -3.95
CA GLY A 41 0.50 9.45 -3.73
C GLY A 41 1.04 10.55 -4.59
N GLN A 42 0.18 11.50 -4.96
CA GLN A 42 0.61 12.72 -5.62
C GLN A 42 -0.25 13.92 -5.19
N THR A 43 0.40 15.07 -5.09
CA THR A 43 -0.23 16.39 -5.16
C THR A 43 0.09 17.01 -6.51
N ALA A 44 -0.24 18.29 -6.71
CA ALA A 44 0.16 19.02 -7.91
C ALA A 44 1.69 19.14 -8.09
N GLN A 45 2.48 19.04 -7.01
CA GLN A 45 3.92 19.38 -7.01
C GLN A 45 4.82 18.33 -6.35
N SER A 46 4.24 17.30 -5.74
CA SER A 46 4.99 16.32 -4.95
C SER A 46 4.46 14.92 -5.16
N TYR A 47 5.36 13.95 -5.00
CA TYR A 47 5.05 12.52 -5.05
C TYR A 47 5.36 11.88 -3.71
N PHE A 48 4.60 10.84 -3.41
CA PHE A 48 4.69 10.05 -2.20
C PHE A 48 4.72 8.58 -2.57
N ASN A 49 5.55 7.82 -1.87
CA ASN A 49 5.58 6.37 -2.00
C ASN A 49 5.78 5.75 -0.62
N ALA A 50 4.89 4.85 -0.24
CA ALA A 50 5.07 3.99 0.90
C ALA A 50 4.92 2.53 0.49
N HIS A 51 5.69 1.67 1.12
CA HIS A 51 5.68 0.24 0.84
C HIS A 51 5.87 -0.54 2.14
N ARG A 52 5.09 -1.62 2.29
CA ARG A 52 5.31 -2.66 3.29
C ARG A 52 5.59 -3.98 2.59
N ASN A 53 6.67 -4.67 2.97
CA ASN A 53 6.95 -6.03 2.51
C ASN A 53 6.37 -7.10 3.45
N GLU A 54 6.46 -8.37 3.02
CA GLU A 54 5.93 -9.51 3.77
C GLU A 54 6.57 -9.66 5.16
N ALA A 55 7.85 -9.28 5.27
CA ALA A 55 8.60 -9.28 6.53
C ALA A 55 8.17 -8.14 7.48
N GLY A 56 7.21 -7.29 7.09
CA GLY A 56 6.65 -6.24 7.91
C GLY A 56 7.45 -4.93 7.93
N ASN A 57 8.49 -4.81 7.11
CA ASN A 57 9.27 -3.58 7.01
C ASN A 57 8.47 -2.54 6.22
N VAL A 58 8.32 -1.35 6.79
CA VAL A 58 7.67 -0.21 6.13
C VAL A 58 8.74 0.80 5.71
N SER A 59 8.69 1.21 4.44
CA SER A 59 9.50 2.27 3.89
C SER A 59 8.60 3.38 3.36
N VAL A 60 8.93 4.63 3.70
CA VAL A 60 8.20 5.82 3.24
C VAL A 60 9.17 6.78 2.58
N SER A 61 8.78 7.37 1.47
CA SER A 61 9.58 8.33 0.72
C SER A 61 8.72 9.42 0.10
N PHE A 62 9.31 10.60 -0.01
CA PHE A 62 8.72 11.78 -0.61
C PHE A 62 9.69 12.33 -1.66
N SER A 63 9.15 12.90 -2.72
CA SER A 63 9.91 13.64 -3.71
C SER A 63 9.12 14.84 -4.24
N GLY A 64 9.81 15.84 -4.78
CA GLY A 64 9.20 17.08 -5.25
C GLY A 64 9.37 18.24 -4.28
N GLN A 65 8.54 19.28 -4.44
CA GLN A 65 8.75 20.59 -3.79
C GLN A 65 8.17 20.69 -2.37
N GLY A 66 7.23 19.83 -2.00
CA GLY A 66 6.52 19.89 -0.71
C GLY A 66 7.32 19.43 0.51
N GLY A 67 8.50 18.83 0.31
CA GLY A 67 9.30 18.28 1.40
C GLY A 67 8.64 17.07 2.08
N TYR A 68 9.15 16.71 3.26
CA TYR A 68 8.65 15.59 4.04
C TYR A 68 7.39 15.99 4.84
N ASP A 69 6.29 15.26 4.64
CA ASP A 69 5.05 15.46 5.39
C ASP A 69 4.88 14.34 6.43
N ASN A 70 5.15 14.67 7.71
CA ASN A 70 5.06 13.72 8.81
C ASN A 70 3.61 13.25 9.07
N VAL A 71 2.63 14.12 8.83
CA VAL A 71 1.22 13.82 9.08
C VAL A 71 0.74 12.79 8.07
N LEU A 72 1.03 12.98 6.79
CA LEU A 72 0.74 11.98 5.76
C LEU A 72 1.48 10.66 6.03
N ALA A 73 2.78 10.73 6.35
CA ALA A 73 3.59 9.54 6.58
C ALA A 73 3.01 8.66 7.71
N ASN A 74 2.59 9.28 8.82
CA ASN A 74 1.98 8.56 9.94
C ASN A 74 0.61 8.00 9.56
N ALA A 75 -0.25 8.80 8.91
CA ALA A 75 -1.58 8.36 8.51
C ALA A 75 -1.53 7.15 7.56
N VAL A 76 -0.62 7.18 6.58
CA VAL A 76 -0.45 6.04 5.65
C VAL A 76 0.15 4.83 6.35
N THR A 77 1.10 5.03 7.27
CA THR A 77 1.67 3.91 8.04
C THR A 77 0.63 3.24 8.92
N GLU A 78 -0.26 4.02 9.55
CA GLU A 78 -1.38 3.51 10.33
C GLU A 78 -2.37 2.74 9.46
N GLU A 79 -2.74 3.27 8.29
CA GLU A 79 -3.63 2.60 7.35
C GLU A 79 -3.04 1.27 6.85
N ILE A 80 -1.74 1.24 6.54
CA ILE A 80 -1.03 -0.01 6.19
C ILE A 80 -1.17 -1.05 7.31
N ASN A 81 -1.02 -0.63 8.57
CA ASN A 81 -1.13 -1.54 9.71
C ASN A 81 -2.57 -2.07 9.87
N LEU A 82 -3.58 -1.23 9.63
CA LEU A 82 -4.99 -1.63 9.63
C LEU A 82 -5.28 -2.64 8.51
N ILE A 83 -4.83 -2.38 7.28
CA ILE A 83 -4.97 -3.28 6.13
C ILE A 83 -4.41 -4.67 6.43
N VAL A 84 -3.26 -4.73 7.11
CA VAL A 84 -2.58 -5.98 7.48
C VAL A 84 -3.26 -6.70 8.63
N ALA A 85 -3.83 -5.97 9.58
CA ALA A 85 -4.56 -6.54 10.71
C ALA A 85 -5.94 -7.10 10.33
N GLN A 86 -6.51 -6.65 9.20
CA GLN A 86 -7.78 -7.16 8.70
C GLN A 86 -7.66 -8.63 8.26
N PRO A 87 -8.57 -9.51 8.69
CA PRO A 87 -8.59 -10.90 8.26
C PRO A 87 -8.80 -10.98 6.75
N VAL A 88 -8.12 -11.92 6.09
CA VAL A 88 -8.39 -12.24 4.68
C VAL A 88 -9.73 -12.94 4.61
N VAL A 89 -10.75 -12.24 4.10
CA VAL A 89 -12.08 -12.84 3.88
C VAL A 89 -12.10 -13.35 2.44
N GLU A 90 -12.23 -14.66 2.25
CA GLU A 90 -12.53 -15.22 0.93
C GLU A 90 -13.92 -14.71 0.50
N ALA A 91 -13.98 -14.12 -0.71
CA ALA A 91 -15.21 -13.61 -1.32
C ALA A 91 -16.03 -14.73 -1.97
#